data_AF-A0A3S4IFK6-F1
#
_entry.id   AF-A0A3S4IFK6-F1
#
_cell.length_a   1.000
_cell.length_b   1.000
_cell.length_c   1.000
_cell.angle_alpha   90.00
_cell.angle_beta   90.00
_cell.angle_gamma   90.00
#
_symmetry.space_group_name_H-M   'P 1'
#
loop_
_entity.id
_entity.type
_entity.pdbx_description
1 polymer ?
#
loop_
_entity_poly.entity_id
_entity_poly.type
_entity_poly.pdbx_seq_one_letter_code
_entity_poly.pdbx_strand_id
1 'polypeptide(L)'
;MKPTCRVKNLIDWLPGSTIWAGKRFYQRHDVHMIDFYYWDISGPGAGIENIDLGFGKLSLAATRSQEAGGSYTFSSQDIYNSSKDTANDVFDVRLAGLETNPDGVLELGVDYGRANTTDDYRLADGASKDGWMFTAEHTQSMLKGYNKFVVQYATDAMTTQGKGIPQGSYGSTFDIGEGDDQLHYVDRYVNNNGKLWRILDHGAISLGDRWDLMYVGMFQKQDLDNDLGTDWWTVGVRPMFKWTPIMSTLLEVGYDNVKSQQTGDRNNQYKITLAQQWQAGDSIWSRPAIRLFATYAKWDEKWGYIKDGDNTLRYAASNNSGFNTTSRGDNDEWSFGAQMEIWW
;
A
#
# COMPACT_ATOMS: atom_id res chain seq x y z
N MET A 1 -2.17 -17.88 -14.18
CA MET A 1 -1.41 -18.05 -12.92
C MET A 1 -1.35 -19.53 -12.59
N LYS A 2 -0.17 -20.12 -12.31
CA LYS A 2 -0.12 -21.47 -11.73
C LYS A 2 -0.74 -21.41 -10.32
N PRO A 3 -1.66 -22.31 -9.95
CA PRO A 3 -2.35 -22.28 -8.67
C PRO A 3 -1.39 -22.55 -7.49
N THR A 4 -1.67 -21.96 -6.34
CA THR A 4 -1.03 -22.31 -5.07
C THR A 4 -1.60 -23.64 -4.57
N CYS A 5 -0.74 -24.53 -4.07
CA CYS A 5 -1.18 -25.72 -3.34
C CYS A 5 -1.24 -25.42 -1.85
N ARG A 6 -2.32 -25.84 -1.18
CA ARG A 6 -2.50 -25.73 0.28
C ARG A 6 -2.85 -27.09 0.83
N VAL A 7 -2.15 -27.53 1.87
CA VAL A 7 -2.42 -28.79 2.56
C VAL A 7 -2.63 -28.52 4.04
N LYS A 8 -3.83 -28.80 4.53
CA LYS A 8 -4.20 -28.62 5.94
C LYS A 8 -3.93 -29.90 6.73
N ASN A 9 -3.53 -29.78 7.99
CA ASN A 9 -3.34 -30.92 8.90
C ASN A 9 -2.37 -32.00 8.38
N LEU A 10 -1.33 -31.60 7.63
CA LEU A 10 -0.30 -32.56 7.17
C LEU A 10 0.75 -32.86 8.25
N ILE A 11 1.00 -31.91 9.14
CA ILE A 11 2.05 -31.99 10.15
C ILE A 11 1.43 -32.43 11.48
N ASP A 12 1.63 -33.69 11.87
CA ASP A 12 1.00 -34.31 13.04
C ASP A 12 1.25 -33.53 14.35
N TRP A 13 2.45 -32.97 14.51
CA TRP A 13 2.85 -32.21 15.69
C TRP A 13 2.43 -30.73 15.64
N LEU A 14 1.77 -30.28 14.57
CA LEU A 14 1.17 -28.94 14.41
C LEU A 14 -0.29 -29.06 13.92
N PRO A 15 -1.20 -29.61 14.75
CA PRO A 15 -2.60 -29.74 14.37
C PRO A 15 -3.23 -28.37 14.07
N GLY A 16 -4.07 -28.30 13.05
CA GLY A 16 -4.71 -27.07 12.57
C GLY A 16 -3.89 -26.27 11.56
N SER A 17 -2.58 -26.50 11.48
CA SER A 17 -1.70 -25.75 10.58
C SER A 17 -1.95 -26.09 9.10
N THR A 18 -1.64 -25.13 8.23
CA THR A 18 -1.70 -25.30 6.77
C THR A 18 -0.36 -24.95 6.16
N ILE A 19 0.23 -25.87 5.40
CA ILE A 19 1.40 -25.56 4.57
C ILE A 19 0.96 -25.16 3.16
N TRP A 20 1.71 -24.26 2.53
CA TRP A 20 1.42 -23.82 1.18
C TRP A 20 2.69 -23.45 0.40
N ALA A 21 2.60 -23.58 -0.93
CA ALA A 21 3.63 -23.13 -1.87
C ALA A 21 3.01 -22.74 -3.22
N GLY A 22 3.49 -21.65 -3.81
CA GLY A 22 3.02 -21.12 -5.10
C GLY A 22 2.83 -19.60 -5.10
N LYS A 23 2.24 -19.07 -6.19
CA LYS A 23 1.86 -17.65 -6.25
C LYS A 23 0.52 -17.43 -5.54
N ARG A 24 0.51 -16.68 -4.44
CA ARG A 24 -0.64 -16.55 -3.53
C ARG A 24 -0.91 -15.10 -3.16
N PHE A 25 -2.20 -14.73 -3.08
CA PHE A 25 -2.63 -13.59 -2.26
C PHE A 25 -2.63 -14.01 -0.80
N TYR A 26 -1.61 -13.56 -0.07
CA TYR A 26 -1.34 -14.03 1.29
C TYR A 26 -1.81 -12.98 2.30
N GLN A 27 -2.89 -13.32 3.02
CA GLN A 27 -3.40 -12.58 4.19
C GLN A 27 -3.33 -11.05 4.01
N ARG A 28 -3.97 -10.55 2.95
CA ARG A 28 -3.94 -9.12 2.60
C ARG A 28 -4.92 -8.34 3.47
N HIS A 29 -4.53 -7.14 3.88
CA HIS A 29 -5.37 -6.20 4.62
C HIS A 29 -5.54 -4.91 3.82
N ASP A 30 -6.78 -4.46 3.68
CA ASP A 30 -7.14 -3.31 2.87
C ASP A 30 -8.26 -2.45 3.48
N VAL A 31 -8.33 -1.21 2.99
CA VAL A 31 -9.44 -0.30 3.23
C VAL A 31 -10.26 -0.18 1.95
N HIS A 32 -11.37 -0.92 1.90
CA HIS A 32 -12.26 -1.01 0.73
C HIS A 32 -12.60 0.33 0.08
N MET A 33 -12.97 1.36 0.86
CA MET A 33 -13.50 2.61 0.29
C MET A 33 -12.46 3.49 -0.42
N ILE A 34 -11.17 3.28 -0.15
CA ILE A 34 -10.06 3.97 -0.82
C ILE A 34 -9.18 3.00 -1.63
N ASP A 35 -9.59 1.73 -1.77
CA ASP A 35 -8.85 0.67 -2.45
C ASP A 35 -7.37 0.59 -2.01
N PHE A 36 -7.13 0.78 -0.70
CA PHE A 36 -5.79 0.90 -0.14
C PHE A 36 -5.42 -0.34 0.67
N TYR A 37 -4.59 -1.19 0.07
CA TYR A 37 -3.88 -2.24 0.79
C TYR A 37 -2.79 -1.62 1.67
N TYR A 38 -2.80 -1.89 2.97
CA TYR A 38 -1.78 -1.45 3.92
C TYR A 38 -0.87 -2.58 4.41
N TRP A 39 -1.26 -3.84 4.19
CA TRP A 39 -0.42 -5.00 4.45
C TRP A 39 -0.66 -6.05 3.36
N ASP A 40 0.29 -6.16 2.43
CA ASP A 40 0.23 -7.06 1.28
C ASP A 40 1.64 -7.46 0.83
N ILE A 41 2.03 -8.68 1.18
CA ILE A 41 3.29 -9.34 0.77
C ILE A 41 3.07 -10.37 -0.34
N SER A 42 1.94 -10.30 -1.04
CA SER A 42 1.53 -11.32 -1.99
C SER A 42 2.51 -11.49 -3.14
N GLY A 43 2.72 -12.74 -3.56
CA GLY A 43 3.67 -13.08 -4.61
C GLY A 43 3.93 -14.58 -4.71
N PRO A 44 4.91 -15.00 -5.50
CA PRO A 44 5.53 -16.31 -5.34
C PRO A 44 6.06 -16.46 -3.92
N GLY A 45 5.71 -17.57 -3.26
CA GLY A 45 6.21 -17.85 -1.93
C GLY A 45 5.85 -19.24 -1.43
N ALA A 46 6.18 -19.46 -0.17
CA ALA A 46 5.77 -20.63 0.61
C ALA A 46 5.64 -20.24 2.08
N GLY A 47 4.92 -21.04 2.84
CA GLY A 47 4.77 -20.80 4.27
C GLY A 47 3.96 -21.86 5.00
N ILE A 48 3.86 -21.65 6.31
CA ILE A 48 3.01 -22.40 7.22
C ILE A 48 2.16 -21.40 8.01
N GLU A 49 0.84 -21.59 7.97
CA GLU A 49 -0.12 -20.68 8.60
C GLU A 49 -0.96 -21.41 9.64
N ASN A 50 -1.50 -20.65 10.60
CA ASN A 50 -2.41 -21.12 11.64
C ASN A 50 -1.81 -22.18 12.58
N ILE A 51 -0.54 -22.03 12.95
CA ILE A 51 0.05 -22.81 14.04
C ILE A 51 -0.62 -22.40 15.35
N ASP A 52 -1.20 -23.36 16.05
CA ASP A 52 -1.87 -23.10 17.32
C ASP A 52 -0.88 -22.95 18.48
N LEU A 53 -0.85 -21.78 19.11
CA LEU A 53 -0.06 -21.52 20.32
C LEU A 53 -0.93 -21.54 21.60
N GLY A 54 -2.22 -21.87 21.50
CA GLY A 54 -3.19 -21.82 22.59
C GLY A 54 -3.74 -20.41 22.82
N PHE A 55 -2.87 -19.41 22.99
CA PHE A 55 -3.28 -18.01 23.20
C PHE A 55 -3.44 -17.20 21.90
N GLY A 56 -3.12 -17.78 20.75
CA GLY A 56 -3.14 -17.13 19.44
C GLY A 56 -2.69 -18.09 18.33
N LYS A 57 -2.67 -17.59 17.09
CA LYS A 57 -2.26 -18.33 15.89
C LYS A 57 -1.01 -17.70 15.29
N LEU A 58 0.04 -18.51 15.14
CA LEU A 58 1.30 -18.12 14.49
C LEU A 58 1.28 -18.49 13.01
N SER A 59 1.73 -17.59 12.15
CA SER A 59 1.96 -17.83 10.73
C SER A 59 3.35 -17.35 10.32
N LEU A 60 4.01 -18.12 9.46
CA LEU A 60 5.33 -17.85 8.91
C LEU A 60 5.26 -17.97 7.38
N ALA A 61 5.76 -16.96 6.67
CA ALA A 61 5.82 -16.99 5.21
C ALA A 61 7.12 -16.40 4.68
N ALA A 62 7.53 -16.88 3.51
CA ALA A 62 8.55 -16.25 2.70
C ALA A 62 8.00 -15.99 1.30
N THR A 63 8.03 -14.74 0.86
CA THR A 63 7.56 -14.33 -0.48
C THR A 63 8.65 -13.55 -1.21
N ARG A 64 8.48 -13.39 -2.53
CA ARG A 64 9.44 -12.71 -3.38
C ARG A 64 8.78 -11.67 -4.28
N SER A 65 9.44 -10.53 -4.43
CA SER A 65 9.19 -9.52 -5.47
C SER A 65 10.45 -9.32 -6.32
N GLN A 66 10.36 -8.48 -7.35
CA GLN A 66 11.49 -8.16 -8.23
C GLN A 66 11.39 -6.70 -8.67
N GLU A 67 12.48 -5.97 -8.51
CA GLU A 67 12.65 -4.61 -9.04
C GLU A 67 13.28 -4.68 -10.43
N ALA A 68 12.87 -3.78 -11.32
CA ALA A 68 13.52 -3.63 -12.62
C ALA A 68 14.90 -2.98 -12.41
N GLY A 69 15.95 -3.63 -12.91
CA GLY A 69 17.32 -3.18 -12.66
C GLY A 69 17.75 -3.23 -11.17
N GLY A 70 18.64 -2.30 -10.78
CA GLY A 70 19.13 -2.15 -9.40
C GLY A 70 20.33 -3.04 -9.03
N SER A 71 20.68 -4.02 -9.87
CA SER A 71 21.87 -4.86 -9.73
C SER A 71 22.80 -4.62 -10.91
N TYR A 72 24.07 -4.34 -10.65
CA TYR A 72 25.02 -3.88 -11.68
C TYR A 72 26.35 -4.63 -11.65
N THR A 73 26.99 -4.72 -12.83
CA THR A 73 28.43 -5.03 -12.96
C THR A 73 29.20 -3.74 -13.20
N PHE A 74 29.81 -3.19 -12.15
CA PHE A 74 30.53 -1.92 -12.22
C PHE A 74 31.88 -2.08 -12.94
N SER A 75 32.13 -1.21 -13.92
CA SER A 75 33.45 -1.06 -14.56
C SER A 75 34.32 -0.04 -13.84
N SER A 76 33.71 1.01 -13.27
CA SER A 76 34.39 2.00 -12.44
C SER A 76 33.39 2.79 -11.62
N GLN A 77 33.52 2.81 -10.28
CA GLN A 77 32.69 3.59 -9.35
C GLN A 77 31.18 3.52 -9.66
N ASP A 78 30.63 4.49 -10.40
CA ASP A 78 29.20 4.60 -10.78
C ASP A 78 28.86 4.11 -12.17
N ILE A 79 29.88 3.78 -12.94
CA ILE A 79 29.75 3.35 -14.32
C ILE A 79 29.60 1.83 -14.33
N TYR A 80 28.54 1.35 -14.97
CA TYR A 80 28.26 -0.07 -15.10
C TYR A 80 28.25 -0.53 -16.55
N ASN A 81 28.62 -1.81 -16.75
CA ASN A 81 28.61 -2.45 -18.07
C ASN A 81 27.30 -3.18 -18.34
N SER A 82 26.69 -3.77 -17.30
CA SER A 82 25.41 -4.45 -17.41
C SER A 82 24.56 -4.25 -16.17
N SER A 83 23.26 -4.22 -16.35
CA SER A 83 22.27 -4.22 -15.29
C SER A 83 21.44 -5.50 -15.31
N LYS A 84 20.91 -5.87 -14.16
CA LYS A 84 20.01 -6.99 -13.97
C LYS A 84 18.93 -6.59 -12.97
N ASP A 85 17.76 -7.18 -13.14
CA ASP A 85 16.69 -7.06 -12.17
C ASP A 85 17.08 -7.64 -10.81
N THR A 86 16.67 -6.97 -9.76
CA THR A 86 17.00 -7.33 -8.38
C THR A 86 15.82 -8.06 -7.75
N ALA A 87 16.02 -9.32 -7.37
CA ALA A 87 15.05 -10.05 -6.57
C ALA A 87 15.04 -9.47 -5.15
N ASN A 88 13.86 -9.35 -4.55
CA ASN A 88 13.74 -9.03 -3.14
C ASN A 88 12.96 -10.11 -2.40
N ASP A 89 13.49 -10.56 -1.27
CA ASP A 89 12.92 -11.60 -0.42
C ASP A 89 12.29 -10.97 0.82
N VAL A 90 11.11 -11.48 1.20
CA VAL A 90 10.39 -11.10 2.43
C VAL A 90 10.31 -12.33 3.34
N PHE A 91 10.55 -12.12 4.62
CA PHE A 91 10.31 -13.08 5.68
C PHE A 91 9.28 -12.47 6.64
N ASP A 92 8.08 -13.03 6.64
CA ASP A 92 6.90 -12.58 7.38
C ASP A 92 6.64 -13.51 8.56
N VAL A 93 6.35 -12.90 9.71
CA VAL A 93 5.92 -13.57 10.94
C VAL A 93 4.71 -12.84 11.49
N ARG A 94 3.61 -13.56 11.71
CA ARG A 94 2.37 -12.99 12.26
C ARG A 94 1.85 -13.80 13.44
N LEU A 95 1.39 -13.10 14.46
CA LEU A 95 0.70 -13.64 15.62
C LEU A 95 -0.67 -12.97 15.73
N ALA A 96 -1.72 -13.72 15.37
CA ALA A 96 -3.09 -13.24 15.33
C ALA A 96 -3.96 -13.92 16.41
N GLY A 97 -5.16 -13.39 16.62
CA GLY A 97 -6.14 -14.01 17.53
C GLY A 97 -5.86 -13.76 19.01
N LEU A 98 -5.10 -12.72 19.35
CA LEU A 98 -4.83 -12.35 20.74
C LEU A 98 -6.04 -11.61 21.32
N GLU A 99 -6.80 -12.23 22.20
CA GLU A 99 -7.94 -11.60 22.88
C GLU A 99 -7.46 -10.57 23.92
N THR A 100 -7.54 -9.27 23.60
CA THR A 100 -7.03 -8.20 24.47
C THR A 100 -8.10 -7.60 25.38
N ASN A 101 -9.37 -7.63 24.96
CA ASN A 101 -10.52 -7.09 25.67
C ASN A 101 -11.81 -7.75 25.13
N PRO A 102 -12.98 -7.59 25.79
CA PRO A 102 -14.23 -8.11 25.28
C PRO A 102 -14.49 -7.64 23.84
N ASP A 103 -14.76 -8.60 22.95
CA ASP A 103 -15.00 -8.38 21.51
C ASP A 103 -13.83 -7.74 20.74
N GLY A 104 -12.63 -7.69 21.33
CA GLY A 104 -11.42 -7.09 20.78
C GLY A 104 -10.30 -8.10 20.59
N VAL A 105 -9.74 -8.14 19.38
CA VAL A 105 -8.65 -9.05 18.99
C VAL A 105 -7.48 -8.27 18.40
N LEU A 106 -6.26 -8.61 18.81
CA LEU A 106 -5.02 -8.04 18.30
C LEU A 106 -4.29 -9.02 17.38
N GLU A 107 -3.75 -8.50 16.28
CA GLU A 107 -2.77 -9.14 15.41
C GLU A 107 -1.47 -8.32 15.40
N LEU A 108 -0.35 -9.02 15.56
CA LEU A 108 1.00 -8.46 15.50
C LEU A 108 1.76 -9.11 14.34
N GLY A 109 2.51 -8.30 13.59
CA GLY A 109 3.29 -8.75 12.46
C GLY A 109 4.67 -8.13 12.39
N VAL A 110 5.64 -8.91 11.93
CA VAL A 110 6.99 -8.46 11.60
C VAL A 110 7.36 -8.98 10.23
N ASP A 111 7.77 -8.07 9.36
CA ASP A 111 8.32 -8.35 8.04
C ASP A 111 9.78 -7.90 7.99
N TYR A 112 10.69 -8.80 7.63
CA TYR A 112 12.06 -8.44 7.23
C TYR A 112 12.19 -8.64 5.73
N GLY A 113 12.57 -7.58 5.02
CA GLY A 113 12.72 -7.59 3.58
C GLY A 113 14.14 -7.25 3.15
N ARG A 114 14.67 -7.90 2.12
CA ARG A 114 15.99 -7.56 1.56
C ARG A 114 16.12 -7.82 0.06
N ALA A 115 16.93 -7.01 -0.60
CA ALA A 115 17.47 -7.29 -1.91
C ALA A 115 18.42 -8.50 -1.88
N ASN A 116 18.31 -9.32 -2.91
CA ASN A 116 19.09 -10.54 -3.10
C ASN A 116 19.69 -10.52 -4.51
N THR A 117 20.93 -10.02 -4.59
CA THR A 117 21.66 -9.89 -5.85
C THR A 117 22.14 -11.25 -6.33
N THR A 118 22.20 -11.43 -7.65
CA THR A 118 22.91 -12.58 -8.22
C THR A 118 24.40 -12.43 -7.95
N ASP A 119 25.13 -13.55 -7.87
CA ASP A 119 26.59 -13.55 -7.86
C ASP A 119 27.15 -12.65 -8.97
N ASP A 120 28.27 -11.98 -8.67
CA ASP A 120 28.95 -10.99 -9.51
C ASP A 120 28.21 -9.66 -9.76
N TYR A 121 26.93 -9.56 -9.39
CA TYR A 121 26.20 -8.29 -9.39
C TYR A 121 26.21 -7.62 -8.01
N ARG A 122 26.27 -6.29 -7.98
CA ARG A 122 26.25 -5.49 -6.77
C ARG A 122 25.18 -4.41 -6.86
N LEU A 123 24.61 -4.05 -5.71
CA LEU A 123 23.80 -2.85 -5.60
C LEU A 123 24.69 -1.61 -5.74
N ALA A 124 24.09 -0.48 -6.09
CA ALA A 124 24.79 0.80 -6.06
C ALA A 124 25.16 1.21 -4.62
N ASP A 125 26.27 1.93 -4.48
CA ASP A 125 26.67 2.50 -3.20
C ASP A 125 25.58 3.46 -2.69
N GLY A 126 25.12 3.25 -1.46
CA GLY A 126 24.03 4.02 -0.85
C GLY A 126 22.64 3.38 -0.96
N ALA A 127 22.49 2.27 -1.70
CA ALA A 127 21.24 1.49 -1.71
C ALA A 127 20.93 0.97 -0.29
N SER A 128 19.66 1.08 0.12
CA SER A 128 19.19 0.65 1.45
C SER A 128 19.38 -0.83 1.70
N LYS A 129 19.28 -1.65 0.64
CA LYS A 129 19.42 -3.11 0.61
C LYS A 129 18.35 -3.87 1.39
N ASP A 130 18.08 -3.53 2.64
CA ASP A 130 17.11 -4.21 3.49
C ASP A 130 16.30 -3.26 4.35
N GLY A 131 15.33 -3.81 5.09
CA GLY A 131 14.45 -3.02 5.93
C GLY A 131 13.48 -3.90 6.72
N TRP A 132 12.85 -3.28 7.72
CA TRP A 132 11.88 -3.92 8.60
C TRP A 132 10.52 -3.25 8.47
N MET A 133 9.46 -4.01 8.72
CA MET A 133 8.13 -3.46 8.92
C MET A 133 7.45 -4.16 10.08
N PHE A 134 6.84 -3.36 10.97
CA PHE A 134 6.10 -3.82 12.12
C PHE A 134 4.65 -3.39 11.96
N THR A 135 3.72 -4.31 12.18
CA THR A 135 2.29 -4.05 12.11
C THR A 135 1.62 -4.47 13.42
N ALA A 136 0.77 -3.60 13.96
CA ALA A 136 -0.18 -3.93 15.00
C ALA A 136 -1.57 -3.54 14.53
N GLU A 137 -2.50 -4.48 14.52
CA GLU A 137 -3.89 -4.29 14.13
C GLU A 137 -4.81 -4.78 15.24
N HIS A 138 -5.58 -3.87 15.83
CA HIS A 138 -6.66 -4.21 16.76
C HIS A 138 -7.99 -4.16 16.02
N THR A 139 -8.77 -5.24 16.11
CA THR A 139 -10.12 -5.33 15.57
C THR A 139 -11.13 -5.38 16.73
N GLN A 140 -11.98 -4.37 16.81
CA GLN A 140 -13.11 -4.32 17.74
C GLN A 140 -14.40 -4.66 17.01
N SER A 141 -15.10 -5.69 17.47
CA SER A 141 -16.47 -5.97 16.99
C SER A 141 -17.46 -5.04 17.69
N MET A 142 -18.27 -4.32 16.92
CA MET A 142 -19.25 -3.36 17.43
C MET A 142 -20.31 -3.00 16.37
N LEU A 143 -21.51 -2.61 16.81
CA LEU A 143 -22.57 -2.06 15.94
C LEU A 143 -22.86 -2.93 14.68
N LYS A 144 -22.94 -4.25 14.85
CA LYS A 144 -23.11 -5.24 13.76
C LYS A 144 -22.03 -5.20 12.67
N GLY A 145 -20.86 -4.68 13.00
CA GLY A 145 -19.70 -4.62 12.12
C GLY A 145 -18.41 -4.56 12.94
N TYR A 146 -17.45 -3.75 12.49
CA TYR A 146 -16.14 -3.67 13.13
C TYR A 146 -15.51 -2.28 12.99
N ASN A 147 -14.58 -2.01 13.90
CA ASN A 147 -13.55 -0.98 13.78
C ASN A 147 -12.17 -1.66 13.83
N LYS A 148 -11.26 -1.22 12.97
CA LYS A 148 -9.87 -1.64 12.93
C LYS A 148 -8.97 -0.43 13.16
N PHE A 149 -8.15 -0.52 14.20
CA PHE A 149 -7.10 0.45 14.50
C PHE A 149 -5.74 -0.19 14.21
N VAL A 150 -4.98 0.45 13.33
CA VAL A 150 -3.73 -0.07 12.77
C VAL A 150 -2.61 0.93 13.03
N VAL A 151 -1.48 0.42 13.52
CA VAL A 151 -0.22 1.17 13.62
C VAL A 151 0.86 0.37 12.90
N GLN A 152 1.57 1.04 11.99
CA GLN A 152 2.70 0.45 11.28
C GLN A 152 3.92 1.37 11.34
N TYR A 153 5.08 0.71 11.43
CA TYR A 153 6.39 1.34 11.34
C TYR A 153 7.24 0.56 10.36
N ALA A 154 7.77 1.19 9.33
CA ALA A 154 8.66 0.57 8.36
C ALA A 154 9.97 1.35 8.23
N THR A 155 11.06 0.65 7.87
CA THR A 155 12.39 1.23 7.69
C THR A 155 12.93 0.96 6.29
N ASP A 156 13.69 1.93 5.79
CA ASP A 156 14.55 1.83 4.61
C ASP A 156 13.86 1.18 3.40
N ALA A 157 14.32 0.00 2.98
CA ALA A 157 13.77 -0.72 1.81
C ALA A 157 12.26 -0.96 1.89
N MET A 158 11.67 -1.02 3.09
CA MET A 158 10.25 -1.28 3.29
C MET A 158 9.38 -0.02 3.15
N THR A 159 9.98 1.18 3.03
CA THR A 159 9.23 2.45 3.01
C THR A 159 8.61 2.77 1.66
N THR A 160 9.22 2.36 0.54
CA THR A 160 8.77 2.80 -0.79
C THR A 160 7.44 2.18 -1.20
N GLN A 161 7.33 0.85 -1.11
CA GLN A 161 6.04 0.18 -1.34
C GLN A 161 5.14 0.32 -0.11
N GLY A 162 5.70 0.21 1.10
CA GLY A 162 5.03 0.59 2.34
C GLY A 162 3.94 -0.38 2.83
N LYS A 163 3.92 -1.63 2.36
CA LYS A 163 2.89 -2.65 2.67
C LYS A 163 3.50 -4.03 2.99
N GLY A 164 4.82 -4.10 3.16
CA GLY A 164 5.56 -5.32 3.51
C GLY A 164 6.43 -5.88 2.38
N ILE A 165 6.44 -5.26 1.19
CA ILE A 165 7.37 -5.63 0.11
C ILE A 165 8.57 -4.66 0.10
N PRO A 166 9.82 -5.14 0.23
CA PRO A 166 11.02 -4.32 0.17
C PRO A 166 11.35 -3.89 -1.26
N GLN A 167 12.00 -2.73 -1.36
CA GLN A 167 12.62 -2.17 -2.55
C GLN A 167 14.07 -1.80 -2.21
N GLY A 168 14.90 -2.83 -2.00
CA GLY A 168 16.27 -2.66 -1.51
C GLY A 168 17.26 -2.11 -2.54
N SER A 169 16.87 -2.06 -3.81
CA SER A 169 17.65 -1.49 -4.90
C SER A 169 17.05 -0.22 -5.49
N TYR A 170 16.11 0.40 -4.77
CA TYR A 170 15.45 1.63 -5.17
C TYR A 170 16.47 2.73 -5.48
N GLY A 171 16.41 3.27 -6.70
CA GLY A 171 17.26 4.36 -7.17
C GLY A 171 16.93 4.77 -8.60
N SER A 172 17.85 5.52 -9.21
CA SER A 172 17.77 5.99 -10.61
C SER A 172 19.07 5.75 -11.36
N THR A 173 18.97 5.65 -12.68
CA THR A 173 20.13 5.61 -13.59
C THR A 173 19.98 6.69 -14.64
N PHE A 174 21.10 7.16 -15.18
CA PHE A 174 21.12 8.08 -16.30
C PHE A 174 22.33 7.79 -17.19
N ASP A 175 22.23 8.17 -18.45
CA ASP A 175 23.29 7.93 -19.43
C ASP A 175 23.96 9.25 -19.82
N ILE A 176 25.28 9.20 -20.04
CA ILE A 176 26.05 10.31 -20.60
C ILE A 176 26.68 9.84 -21.91
N GLY A 177 26.51 10.65 -22.96
CA GLY A 177 27.00 10.34 -24.32
C GLY A 177 25.94 9.71 -25.21
N GLU A 178 26.30 9.43 -26.46
CA GLU A 178 25.44 8.83 -27.48
C GLU A 178 26.21 7.76 -28.27
N GLY A 179 25.50 6.76 -28.79
CA GLY A 179 26.09 5.71 -29.64
C GLY A 179 27.02 4.77 -28.86
N ASP A 180 28.09 4.29 -29.52
CA ASP A 180 28.99 3.28 -28.96
C ASP A 180 29.84 3.78 -27.77
N ASP A 181 29.90 5.09 -27.53
CA ASP A 181 30.62 5.73 -26.41
C ASP A 181 29.72 6.04 -25.20
N GLN A 182 28.46 5.57 -25.20
CA GLN A 182 27.51 5.82 -24.12
C GLN A 182 27.97 5.17 -22.81
N LEU A 183 28.01 5.96 -21.74
CA LEU A 183 28.34 5.51 -20.40
C LEU A 183 27.08 5.50 -19.53
N HIS A 184 26.85 4.38 -18.83
CA HIS A 184 25.70 4.21 -17.96
C HIS A 184 26.06 4.49 -16.50
N TYR A 185 25.39 5.45 -15.88
CA TYR A 185 25.63 5.88 -14.50
C TYR A 185 24.48 5.49 -13.57
N VAL A 186 24.83 5.20 -12.32
CA VAL A 186 23.84 5.09 -11.23
C VAL A 186 23.84 6.36 -10.39
N ASP A 187 22.65 6.85 -10.07
CA ASP A 187 22.45 7.97 -9.16
C ASP A 187 22.46 7.48 -7.71
N ARG A 188 23.52 7.82 -6.98
CA ARG A 188 23.73 7.42 -5.58
C ARG A 188 22.85 8.18 -4.58
N TYR A 189 22.23 9.29 -4.97
CA TYR A 189 21.52 10.18 -4.05
C TYR A 189 20.03 9.84 -3.92
N VAL A 190 19.49 9.12 -4.90
CA VAL A 190 18.12 8.61 -4.86
C VAL A 190 18.16 7.23 -4.25
N ASN A 191 17.78 7.16 -2.97
CA ASN A 191 17.52 5.93 -2.24
C ASN A 191 16.26 6.12 -1.38
N ASN A 192 15.92 5.10 -0.61
CA ASN A 192 14.77 5.08 0.29
C ASN A 192 15.17 4.84 1.75
N ASN A 193 16.40 5.18 2.14
CA ASN A 193 16.80 5.17 3.54
C ASN A 193 15.92 6.16 4.32
N GLY A 194 15.47 5.73 5.50
CA GLY A 194 14.54 6.50 6.32
C GLY A 194 13.44 5.62 6.92
N LYS A 195 12.28 6.22 7.17
CA LYS A 195 11.20 5.55 7.92
C LYS A 195 9.82 5.94 7.43
N LEU A 196 8.88 5.02 7.60
CA LEU A 196 7.46 5.22 7.36
C LEU A 196 6.67 4.93 8.63
N TRP A 197 5.85 5.90 9.05
CA TRP A 197 4.84 5.74 10.08
C TRP A 197 3.48 5.71 9.43
N ARG A 198 2.61 4.79 9.84
CA ARG A 198 1.20 4.78 9.46
C ARG A 198 0.35 4.56 10.70
N ILE A 199 -0.65 5.43 10.86
CA ILE A 199 -1.73 5.27 11.85
C ILE A 199 -3.02 5.32 11.05
N LEU A 200 -3.81 4.26 11.13
CA LEU A 200 -5.00 4.08 10.32
C LEU A 200 -6.13 3.57 11.20
N ASP A 201 -7.27 4.23 11.14
CA ASP A 201 -8.51 3.79 11.76
C ASP A 201 -9.57 3.69 10.67
N HIS A 202 -10.16 2.51 10.51
CA HIS A 202 -11.21 2.29 9.51
C HIS A 202 -12.23 1.28 10.00
N GLY A 203 -13.42 1.31 9.42
CA GLY A 203 -14.47 0.40 9.85
C GLY A 203 -15.68 0.39 8.96
N ALA A 204 -16.57 -0.54 9.28
CA ALA A 204 -17.90 -0.63 8.72
C ALA A 204 -18.87 -0.98 9.84
N ILE A 205 -19.89 -0.15 10.05
CA ILE A 205 -20.86 -0.29 11.14
C ILE A 205 -22.28 -0.06 10.62
N SER A 206 -23.27 -0.62 11.32
CA SER A 206 -24.69 -0.37 11.08
C SER A 206 -25.27 0.52 12.19
N LEU A 207 -25.93 1.61 11.79
CA LEU A 207 -26.55 2.58 12.68
C LEU A 207 -28.09 2.45 12.60
N GLY A 208 -28.64 1.58 13.45
CA GLY A 208 -30.04 1.19 13.38
C GLY A 208 -30.33 0.33 12.14
N ASP A 209 -31.56 0.40 11.63
CA ASP A 209 -32.01 -0.49 10.55
C ASP A 209 -31.80 0.08 9.14
N ARG A 210 -31.66 1.41 9.01
CA ARG A 210 -31.66 2.11 7.72
C ARG A 210 -30.31 2.68 7.29
N TRP A 211 -29.29 2.62 8.15
CA TRP A 211 -27.99 3.21 7.86
C TRP A 211 -26.88 2.19 8.05
N ASP A 212 -26.03 2.07 7.03
CA ASP A 212 -24.68 1.53 7.18
C ASP A 212 -23.68 2.66 6.95
N LEU A 213 -22.51 2.56 7.55
CA LEU A 213 -21.44 3.54 7.42
C LEU A 213 -20.11 2.83 7.25
N MET A 214 -19.36 3.22 6.22
CA MET A 214 -17.91 3.00 6.16
C MET A 214 -17.18 4.29 6.43
N TYR A 215 -16.00 4.20 7.03
CA TYR A 215 -15.16 5.35 7.29
C TYR A 215 -13.68 4.97 7.29
N VAL A 216 -12.84 5.98 7.05
CA VAL A 216 -11.38 5.88 7.16
C VAL A 216 -10.84 7.20 7.71
N GLY A 217 -9.87 7.10 8.61
CA GLY A 217 -8.96 8.17 8.97
C GLY A 217 -7.55 7.61 8.98
N MET A 218 -6.65 8.19 8.18
CA MET A 218 -5.27 7.73 8.11
C MET A 218 -4.31 8.91 8.11
N PHE A 219 -3.24 8.74 8.88
CA PHE A 219 -2.03 9.52 8.79
C PHE A 219 -0.89 8.60 8.34
N GLN A 220 -0.19 8.98 7.28
CA GLN A 220 1.02 8.32 6.83
C GLN A 220 2.13 9.36 6.72
N LYS A 221 3.25 9.11 7.37
CA LYS A 221 4.46 9.92 7.25
C LYS A 221 5.58 9.07 6.70
N GLN A 222 6.05 9.41 5.51
CA GLN A 222 7.25 8.88 4.91
C GLN A 222 8.35 9.94 5.07
N ASP A 223 9.29 9.67 5.96
CA ASP A 223 10.39 10.54 6.36
C ASP A 223 11.68 9.92 5.82
N LEU A 224 12.11 10.37 4.65
CA LEU A 224 13.29 9.84 3.95
C LEU A 224 14.51 10.72 4.22
N ASP A 225 15.69 10.12 4.28
CA ASP A 225 16.95 10.81 4.59
C ASP A 225 17.36 11.81 3.49
N ASN A 226 16.87 11.62 2.26
CA ASN A 226 17.09 12.52 1.12
C ASN A 226 16.02 13.61 0.97
N ASP A 227 15.15 13.75 1.96
CA ASP A 227 14.04 14.71 1.98
C ASP A 227 13.00 14.56 0.85
N LEU A 228 12.95 13.40 0.17
CA LEU A 228 11.98 13.14 -0.92
C LEU A 228 10.70 12.43 -0.46
N GLY A 229 10.44 12.37 0.85
CA GLY A 229 9.25 11.76 1.43
C GLY A 229 8.00 12.65 1.40
N THR A 230 6.94 12.18 2.06
CA THR A 230 5.64 12.86 2.14
C THR A 230 4.92 12.64 3.47
N ASP A 231 4.20 13.65 3.94
CA ASP A 231 3.20 13.50 5.01
C ASP A 231 1.80 13.51 4.38
N TRP A 232 1.05 12.42 4.50
CA TRP A 232 -0.29 12.27 3.93
C TRP A 232 -1.34 12.06 5.02
N TRP A 233 -2.36 12.91 4.98
CA TRP A 233 -3.60 12.74 5.72
C TRP A 233 -4.73 12.40 4.76
N THR A 234 -5.53 11.40 5.10
CA THR A 234 -6.79 11.11 4.40
C THR A 234 -7.89 10.83 5.39
N VAL A 235 -9.06 11.41 5.15
CA VAL A 235 -10.27 11.17 5.93
C VAL A 235 -11.43 10.98 4.97
N GLY A 236 -12.22 9.94 5.18
CA GLY A 236 -13.37 9.66 4.33
C GLY A 236 -14.51 9.02 5.10
N VAL A 237 -15.73 9.33 4.68
CA VAL A 237 -16.95 8.71 5.19
C VAL A 237 -17.86 8.33 4.03
N ARG A 238 -18.50 7.17 4.15
CA ARG A 238 -19.45 6.64 3.18
C ARG A 238 -20.70 6.08 3.86
N PRO A 239 -21.67 6.94 4.21
CA PRO A 239 -22.97 6.48 4.66
C PRO A 239 -23.80 5.91 3.51
N MET A 240 -24.54 4.84 3.80
CA MET A 240 -25.51 4.21 2.93
C MET A 240 -26.88 4.25 3.61
N PHE A 241 -27.84 4.90 2.97
CA PHE A 241 -29.25 4.90 3.39
C PHE A 241 -30.03 3.84 2.64
N LYS A 242 -30.70 2.94 3.36
CA LYS A 242 -31.46 1.81 2.83
C LYS A 242 -32.92 2.22 2.62
N TRP A 243 -33.34 2.38 1.36
CA TRP A 243 -34.75 2.63 1.01
C TRP A 243 -35.56 1.34 1.09
N THR A 244 -35.00 0.28 0.50
CA THR A 244 -35.55 -1.08 0.50
C THR A 244 -34.38 -2.06 0.70
N PRO A 245 -34.65 -3.36 0.92
CA PRO A 245 -33.58 -4.36 1.06
C PRO A 245 -32.63 -4.48 -0.14
N ILE A 246 -32.98 -3.94 -1.31
CA ILE A 246 -32.17 -4.03 -2.54
C ILE A 246 -31.88 -2.66 -3.19
N MET A 247 -32.30 -1.55 -2.57
CA MET A 247 -32.14 -0.20 -3.12
C MET A 247 -31.67 0.77 -2.04
N SER A 248 -30.64 1.54 -2.35
CA SER A 248 -30.01 2.47 -1.41
C SER A 248 -29.51 3.75 -2.08
N THR A 249 -29.33 4.80 -1.28
CA THR A 249 -28.54 5.98 -1.67
C THR A 249 -27.25 5.98 -0.88
N LEU A 250 -26.13 6.14 -1.56
CA LEU A 250 -24.82 6.28 -0.96
C LEU A 250 -24.34 7.72 -1.14
N LEU A 251 -23.71 8.24 -0.10
CA LEU A 251 -22.90 9.45 -0.17
C LEU A 251 -21.48 9.06 0.20
N GLU A 252 -20.48 9.53 -0.53
CA GLU A 252 -19.07 9.40 -0.16
C GLU A 252 -18.45 10.80 -0.13
N VAL A 253 -17.83 11.14 0.99
CA VAL A 253 -17.06 12.38 1.14
C VAL A 253 -15.66 11.97 1.56
N GLY A 254 -14.67 12.37 0.77
CA GLY A 254 -13.25 12.12 1.03
C GLY A 254 -12.45 13.41 0.99
N TYR A 255 -11.43 13.51 1.84
CA TYR A 255 -10.46 14.60 1.87
C TYR A 255 -9.06 14.05 1.98
N ASP A 256 -8.17 14.53 1.12
CA ASP A 256 -6.75 14.22 1.12
C ASP A 256 -5.93 15.50 1.32
N ASN A 257 -4.85 15.41 2.09
CA ASN A 257 -3.84 16.44 2.25
C ASN A 257 -2.44 15.81 2.24
N VAL A 258 -1.60 16.18 1.28
CA VAL A 258 -0.25 15.63 1.12
C VAL A 258 0.77 16.77 1.16
N LYS A 259 1.68 16.73 2.14
CA LYS A 259 2.81 17.64 2.25
C LYS A 259 4.05 17.00 1.63
N SER A 260 4.74 17.73 0.75
CA SER A 260 6.07 17.36 0.30
C SER A 260 7.09 17.55 1.43
N GLN A 261 7.92 16.54 1.71
CA GLN A 261 9.05 16.71 2.62
C GLN A 261 10.06 17.70 2.04
N GLN A 262 10.29 17.64 0.72
CA GLN A 262 11.31 18.41 0.02
C GLN A 262 11.00 19.91 -0.05
N THR A 263 9.78 20.29 -0.43
CA THR A 263 9.42 21.71 -0.62
C THR A 263 8.67 22.28 0.59
N GLY A 264 8.08 21.43 1.42
CA GLY A 264 7.21 21.83 2.53
C GLY A 264 5.79 22.25 2.11
N ASP A 265 5.51 22.34 0.82
CA ASP A 265 4.18 22.69 0.28
C ASP A 265 3.15 21.58 0.51
N ARG A 266 1.87 21.95 0.49
CA ARG A 266 0.74 21.03 0.66
C ARG A 266 -0.17 21.01 -0.57
N ASN A 267 -0.49 19.81 -1.03
CA ASN A 267 -1.57 19.55 -1.96
C ASN A 267 -2.78 19.07 -1.18
N ASN A 268 -3.97 19.48 -1.60
CA ASN A 268 -5.19 18.97 -1.00
C ASN A 268 -6.31 18.79 -2.04
N GLN A 269 -7.21 17.86 -1.74
CA GLN A 269 -8.38 17.59 -2.57
C GLN A 269 -9.53 17.12 -1.67
N TYR A 270 -10.73 17.61 -1.94
CA TYR A 270 -11.95 16.96 -1.45
C TYR A 270 -12.80 16.45 -2.62
N LYS A 271 -13.44 15.31 -2.39
CA LYS A 271 -14.34 14.65 -3.34
C LYS A 271 -15.66 14.35 -2.66
N ILE A 272 -16.76 14.66 -3.34
CA ILE A 272 -18.12 14.34 -2.91
C ILE A 272 -18.77 13.52 -4.01
N THR A 273 -19.31 12.35 -3.68
CA THR A 273 -20.02 11.47 -4.61
C THR A 273 -21.38 11.12 -4.06
N LEU A 274 -22.43 11.34 -4.83
CA LEU A 274 -23.79 10.88 -4.54
C LEU A 274 -24.15 9.78 -5.54
N ALA A 275 -24.60 8.63 -5.05
CA ALA A 275 -24.95 7.50 -5.89
C ALA A 275 -26.29 6.87 -5.48
N GLN A 276 -27.12 6.55 -6.47
CA GLN A 276 -28.25 5.65 -6.31
C GLN A 276 -27.81 4.23 -6.67
N GLN A 277 -28.05 3.26 -5.79
CA GLN A 277 -27.56 1.90 -5.93
C GLN A 277 -28.69 0.87 -5.82
N TRP A 278 -28.56 -0.19 -6.61
CA TRP A 278 -29.27 -1.45 -6.44
C TRP A 278 -28.28 -2.56 -6.18
N GLN A 279 -28.47 -3.33 -5.10
CA GLN A 279 -27.51 -4.35 -4.67
C GLN A 279 -28.19 -5.65 -4.22
N ALA A 280 -27.46 -6.76 -4.31
CA ALA A 280 -27.93 -8.09 -3.89
C ALA A 280 -27.81 -8.29 -2.37
N GLY A 281 -28.61 -7.55 -1.60
CA GLY A 281 -28.68 -7.64 -0.14
C GLY A 281 -28.80 -6.28 0.55
N ASP A 282 -28.90 -6.29 1.87
CA ASP A 282 -29.18 -5.10 2.68
C ASP A 282 -27.95 -4.57 3.43
N SER A 283 -26.74 -4.93 3.00
CA SER A 283 -25.48 -4.46 3.60
C SER A 283 -24.70 -3.55 2.64
N ILE A 284 -23.91 -2.62 3.19
CA ILE A 284 -22.90 -1.86 2.45
C ILE A 284 -21.82 -2.77 1.80
N TRP A 285 -21.68 -4.00 2.30
CA TRP A 285 -20.82 -5.04 1.73
C TRP A 285 -21.52 -5.93 0.69
N SER A 286 -22.84 -5.80 0.52
CA SER A 286 -23.57 -6.63 -0.44
C SER A 286 -23.12 -6.34 -1.87
N ARG A 287 -22.78 -7.40 -2.60
CA ARG A 287 -22.44 -7.40 -4.03
C ARG A 287 -23.12 -8.57 -4.73
N PRO A 288 -23.42 -8.48 -6.04
CA PRO A 288 -23.18 -7.36 -6.95
C PRO A 288 -23.95 -6.08 -6.59
N ALA A 289 -23.46 -4.94 -7.08
CA ALA A 289 -24.11 -3.64 -6.97
C ALA A 289 -24.04 -2.88 -8.32
N ILE A 290 -25.14 -2.27 -8.72
CA ILE A 290 -25.26 -1.37 -9.88
C ILE A 290 -25.52 0.05 -9.35
N ARG A 291 -24.77 1.03 -9.84
CA ARG A 291 -24.81 2.42 -9.37
C ARG A 291 -25.06 3.39 -10.51
N LEU A 292 -25.87 4.41 -10.26
CA LEU A 292 -25.89 5.67 -10.99
C LEU A 292 -25.31 6.74 -10.07
N PHE A 293 -24.30 7.47 -10.50
CA PHE A 293 -23.56 8.39 -9.63
C PHE A 293 -23.32 9.75 -10.28
N ALA A 294 -23.14 10.74 -9.41
CA ALA A 294 -22.55 12.03 -9.73
C ALA A 294 -21.46 12.34 -8.69
N THR A 295 -20.32 12.81 -9.16
CA THR A 295 -19.14 13.11 -8.35
C THR A 295 -18.68 14.53 -8.65
N TYR A 296 -18.36 15.29 -7.60
CA TYR A 296 -17.67 16.57 -7.68
C TYR A 296 -16.35 16.46 -6.93
N ALA A 297 -15.27 16.99 -7.51
CA ALA A 297 -13.98 17.09 -6.87
C ALA A 297 -13.44 18.51 -7.03
N LYS A 298 -12.86 19.03 -5.95
CA LYS A 298 -12.08 20.27 -5.99
C LYS A 298 -10.73 20.03 -5.33
N TRP A 299 -9.69 20.53 -5.98
CA TRP A 299 -8.31 20.43 -5.51
C TRP A 299 -7.61 21.77 -5.55
N ASP A 300 -6.61 21.90 -4.69
CA ASP A 300 -5.62 22.97 -4.71
C ASP A 300 -4.24 22.34 -4.45
N GLU A 301 -3.49 22.19 -5.53
CA GLU A 301 -2.14 21.64 -5.51
C GLU A 301 -1.11 22.77 -5.62
N LYS A 302 -0.18 22.83 -4.68
CA LYS A 302 0.91 23.82 -4.63
C LYS A 302 2.25 23.26 -5.08
N TRP A 303 2.36 21.93 -5.21
CA TRP A 303 3.57 21.26 -5.69
C TRP A 303 3.23 20.09 -6.61
N GLY A 304 4.21 19.64 -7.39
CA GLY A 304 4.14 18.39 -8.13
C GLY A 304 5.54 17.82 -8.33
N TYR A 305 5.63 16.58 -8.79
CA TYR A 305 6.91 16.00 -9.19
C TYR A 305 7.39 16.64 -10.49
N ILE A 306 8.69 16.91 -10.60
CA ILE A 306 9.28 17.55 -11.77
C ILE A 306 9.15 16.61 -12.98
N LYS A 307 8.73 17.17 -14.11
CA LYS A 307 8.66 16.45 -15.38
C LYS A 307 9.92 16.71 -16.20
N ASP A 308 10.51 15.63 -16.71
CA ASP A 308 11.58 15.66 -17.71
C ASP A 308 11.05 15.03 -19.00
N GLY A 309 10.54 15.87 -19.89
CA GLY A 309 9.72 15.43 -21.02
C GLY A 309 8.47 14.67 -20.56
N ASP A 310 8.36 13.40 -20.96
CA ASP A 310 7.28 12.50 -20.55
C ASP A 310 7.61 11.75 -19.24
N ASN A 311 8.85 11.80 -18.77
CA ASN A 311 9.25 11.15 -17.52
C ASN A 311 8.90 12.00 -16.31
N THR A 312 8.58 11.34 -15.20
CA THR A 312 8.37 12.00 -13.90
C THR A 312 9.55 11.68 -13.00
N LEU A 313 10.27 12.71 -12.58
CA LEU A 313 11.39 12.59 -11.65
C LEU A 313 10.90 12.40 -10.22
N ARG A 314 11.80 11.96 -9.33
CA ARG A 314 11.50 11.81 -7.89
C ARG A 314 11.50 13.13 -7.11
N TYR A 315 12.06 14.18 -7.70
CA TYR A 315 12.12 15.50 -7.10
C TYR A 315 10.80 16.25 -7.29
N ALA A 316 10.36 16.94 -6.24
CA ALA A 316 9.23 17.84 -6.22
C ALA A 316 9.66 19.30 -6.43
N ALA A 317 8.75 20.09 -7.01
CA ALA A 317 8.89 21.53 -7.10
C ALA A 317 7.55 22.23 -6.86
N SER A 318 7.60 23.42 -6.27
CA SER A 318 6.44 24.29 -6.09
C SER A 318 5.92 24.80 -7.44
N ASN A 319 4.62 25.03 -7.60
CA ASN A 319 4.05 25.48 -8.87
C ASN A 319 4.57 26.84 -9.36
N ASN A 320 5.08 27.68 -8.45
CA ASN A 320 5.62 29.01 -8.76
C ASN A 320 7.12 29.01 -9.06
N SER A 321 7.77 27.85 -9.07
CA SER A 321 9.23 27.71 -9.23
C SER A 321 9.72 27.79 -10.68
N GLY A 322 8.81 27.81 -11.66
CA GLY A 322 9.14 27.81 -13.09
C GLY A 322 9.48 26.42 -13.65
N PHE A 323 9.57 25.37 -12.82
CA PHE A 323 9.67 24.00 -13.28
C PHE A 323 8.33 23.49 -13.83
N ASN A 324 8.40 22.65 -14.87
CA ASN A 324 7.24 21.88 -15.30
C ASN A 324 7.03 20.72 -14.33
N THR A 325 5.82 20.59 -13.79
CA THR A 325 5.52 19.56 -12.77
C THR A 325 4.27 18.76 -13.12
N THR A 326 4.04 17.67 -12.40
CA THR A 326 2.81 16.87 -12.48
C THR A 326 1.61 17.50 -11.76
N SER A 327 1.76 18.71 -11.21
CA SER A 327 0.72 19.40 -10.47
C SER A 327 -0.50 19.70 -11.35
N ARG A 328 -1.69 19.48 -10.79
CA ARG A 328 -3.00 19.73 -11.41
C ARG A 328 -3.49 21.16 -11.14
N GLY A 329 -2.70 21.97 -10.44
CA GLY A 329 -3.02 23.36 -10.10
C GLY A 329 -4.17 23.50 -9.11
N ASP A 330 -4.90 24.60 -9.22
CA ASP A 330 -6.13 24.88 -8.46
C ASP A 330 -7.30 24.84 -9.44
N ASN A 331 -8.14 23.82 -9.32
CA ASN A 331 -9.28 23.64 -10.21
C ASN A 331 -10.38 22.78 -9.56
N ASP A 332 -11.50 22.62 -10.25
CA ASP A 332 -12.56 21.68 -9.91
C ASP A 332 -13.10 20.96 -11.14
N GLU A 333 -13.82 19.86 -10.91
CA GLU A 333 -14.50 19.11 -11.97
C GLU A 333 -15.65 18.27 -11.41
N TRP A 334 -16.63 17.97 -12.25
CA TRP A 334 -17.69 17.01 -11.96
C TRP A 334 -17.81 15.92 -13.03
N SER A 335 -18.26 14.75 -12.61
CA SER A 335 -18.51 13.61 -13.49
C SER A 335 -19.77 12.87 -13.07
N PHE A 336 -20.35 12.08 -13.96
CA PHE A 336 -21.51 11.25 -13.68
C PHE A 336 -21.52 10.03 -14.61
N GLY A 337 -22.18 8.97 -14.19
CA GLY A 337 -22.24 7.76 -15.00
C GLY A 337 -22.90 6.59 -14.30
N ALA A 338 -22.72 5.42 -14.90
CA ALA A 338 -23.16 4.14 -14.36
C ALA A 338 -21.96 3.21 -14.14
N GLN A 339 -22.00 2.42 -13.06
CA GLN A 339 -20.96 1.44 -12.73
C GLN A 339 -21.58 0.16 -12.15
N MET A 340 -20.94 -0.98 -12.38
CA MET A 340 -21.22 -2.24 -11.69
C MET A 340 -19.97 -2.73 -10.95
N GLU A 341 -20.15 -3.30 -9.76
CA GLU A 341 -19.08 -3.90 -8.93
C GLU A 341 -19.54 -5.26 -8.37
N ILE A 342 -18.66 -6.27 -8.37
CA ILE A 342 -18.97 -7.62 -7.86
C ILE A 342 -17.71 -8.35 -7.33
N TRP A 343 -17.91 -9.23 -6.35
CA TRP A 343 -17.02 -10.34 -5.98
C TRP A 343 -17.88 -11.59 -5.68
N TRP A 344 -17.37 -12.80 -5.94
CA TRP A 344 -18.11 -14.07 -5.79
C TRP A 344 -17.26 -15.22 -5.27
#